data_AF-A0A919XKD4-F1
#
_entry.id   AF-A0A919XKD4-F1
#
_cell.length_a   1.000
_cell.length_b   1.000
_cell.length_c   1.000
_cell.angle_alpha   90.00
_cell.angle_beta   90.00
_cell.angle_gamma   90.00
#
_symmetry.space_group_name_H-M   'P 1'
#
loop_
_entity.id
_entity.type
_entity.pdbx_description
1 polymer ?
#
loop_
_entity_poly.entity_id
_entity_poly.type
_entity_poly.pdbx_seq_one_letter_code
_entity_poly.pdbx_strand_id
1 'polypeptide(L)'
;MSEKGYKAVTIKEIAAAASVSEMTVFRTFGSKKAILEAILQNYMFSTPIEQIIRQNITYELEADLLMISKLYHDVLKRDKKIYLISVMERKTMPEIHRGVHSNAVRFLSIVTEYLKTMQEKGKVVQGDPEIQAMTVMKFNYGKFIASTMLEGIVPEVREDHIEESISILARGLKT
;
A
#
# COMPACT_ATOMS: atom_id res chain seq x y z
N MET A 1 -3.92 -16.15 -9.77
CA MET A 1 -3.69 -16.31 -8.31
C MET A 1 -4.58 -15.40 -7.48
N SER A 2 -4.71 -14.11 -7.81
CA SER A 2 -5.56 -13.16 -7.07
C SER A 2 -7.04 -13.51 -7.05
N GLU A 3 -7.56 -14.23 -8.04
CA GLU A 3 -8.99 -14.62 -8.13
C GLU A 3 -9.31 -15.94 -7.42
N LYS A 4 -8.46 -16.97 -7.59
CA LYS A 4 -8.73 -18.35 -7.12
C LYS A 4 -7.96 -18.74 -5.85
N GLY A 5 -6.95 -17.97 -5.44
CA GLY A 5 -6.01 -18.37 -4.38
C GLY A 5 -4.78 -19.10 -4.92
N TYR A 6 -3.70 -19.05 -4.16
CA TYR A 6 -2.45 -19.75 -4.49
C TYR A 6 -2.68 -21.26 -4.52
N LYS A 7 -3.40 -21.82 -3.54
CA LYS A 7 -3.64 -23.27 -3.46
C LYS A 7 -4.39 -23.82 -4.67
N ALA A 8 -5.44 -23.13 -5.13
CA ALA A 8 -6.31 -23.61 -6.20
C ALA A 8 -5.69 -23.47 -7.61
N VAL A 9 -4.73 -22.56 -7.81
CA VAL A 9 -4.09 -22.36 -9.12
C VAL A 9 -3.01 -23.41 -9.37
N THR A 10 -3.07 -24.07 -10.52
CA THR A 10 -2.07 -25.05 -10.97
C THR A 10 -0.98 -24.43 -11.86
N ILE A 11 0.19 -25.08 -11.97
CA ILE A 11 1.23 -24.66 -12.93
C ILE A 11 0.72 -24.71 -14.37
N LYS A 12 -0.10 -25.72 -14.71
CA LYS A 12 -0.79 -25.82 -15.99
C LYS A 12 -1.62 -24.60 -16.33
N GLU A 13 -2.45 -24.12 -15.40
CA GLU A 13 -3.24 -22.90 -15.62
C GLU A 13 -2.37 -21.65 -15.78
N ILE A 14 -1.26 -21.55 -15.03
CA ILE A 14 -0.31 -20.44 -15.17
C ILE A 14 0.35 -20.47 -16.56
N ALA A 15 0.82 -21.63 -16.98
CA ALA A 15 1.45 -21.83 -18.28
C ALA A 15 0.49 -21.50 -19.43
N ALA A 16 -0.75 -21.98 -19.34
CA ALA A 16 -1.80 -21.69 -20.31
C ALA A 16 -2.10 -20.19 -20.40
N ALA A 17 -2.25 -19.49 -19.26
CA ALA A 17 -2.49 -18.05 -19.23
C ALA A 17 -1.32 -17.23 -19.80
N ALA A 18 -0.09 -17.69 -19.61
CA ALA A 18 1.12 -17.08 -20.16
C ALA A 18 1.44 -17.52 -21.60
N SER A 19 0.61 -18.36 -22.22
CA SER A 19 0.85 -18.93 -23.56
C SER A 19 2.21 -19.64 -23.70
N VAL A 20 2.64 -20.36 -22.67
CA VAL A 20 3.89 -21.16 -22.63
C VAL A 20 3.63 -22.60 -22.17
N SER A 21 4.63 -23.47 -22.29
CA SER A 21 4.55 -24.84 -21.77
C SER A 21 4.78 -24.89 -20.24
N GLU A 22 4.24 -25.91 -19.58
CA GLU A 22 4.53 -26.17 -18.15
C GLU A 22 6.03 -26.34 -17.90
N MET A 23 6.73 -27.00 -18.82
CA MET A 23 8.19 -27.18 -18.75
C MET A 23 8.93 -25.83 -18.80
N THR A 24 8.44 -24.86 -19.56
CA THR A 24 8.98 -23.50 -19.58
C THR A 24 8.83 -22.82 -18.22
N VAL A 25 7.64 -22.90 -17.61
CA VAL A 25 7.39 -22.32 -16.28
C VAL A 25 8.27 -22.98 -15.22
N PHE A 26 8.39 -24.31 -15.23
CA PHE A 26 9.26 -25.05 -14.32
C PHE A 26 10.74 -24.71 -14.52
N ARG A 27 11.22 -24.55 -15.75
CA ARG A 27 12.61 -24.16 -16.00
C ARG A 27 12.93 -22.75 -15.52
N THR A 28 11.99 -21.82 -15.65
CA THR A 28 12.20 -20.42 -15.25
C THR A 28 12.12 -20.24 -13.74
N PHE A 29 11.14 -20.86 -13.07
CA PHE A 29 10.85 -20.58 -11.67
C PHE A 29 11.06 -21.78 -10.74
N GLY A 30 11.07 -23.01 -11.23
CA GLY A 30 11.21 -24.23 -10.44
C GLY A 30 9.96 -24.64 -9.67
N SER A 31 9.23 -23.70 -9.05
CA SER A 31 8.02 -24.00 -8.30
C SER A 31 7.01 -22.85 -8.30
N LYS A 32 5.74 -23.16 -7.98
CA LYS A 32 4.69 -22.14 -7.81
C LYS A 32 5.04 -21.13 -6.71
N LYS A 33 5.76 -21.56 -5.66
CA LYS A 33 6.23 -20.69 -4.58
C LYS A 33 7.23 -19.67 -5.09
N ALA A 34 8.20 -20.12 -5.89
CA ALA A 34 9.24 -19.28 -6.46
C ALA A 34 8.68 -18.27 -7.49
N ILE A 35 7.60 -18.62 -8.21
CA ILE A 35 6.85 -17.62 -9.03
C ILE A 35 6.37 -16.48 -8.14
N LEU A 36 5.75 -16.83 -7.00
CA LEU A 36 5.19 -15.84 -6.10
C LEU A 36 6.28 -15.02 -5.39
N GLU A 37 7.39 -15.64 -5.00
CA GLU A 37 8.57 -14.94 -4.47
C GLU A 37 9.15 -13.94 -5.49
N ALA A 38 9.26 -14.33 -6.77
CA ALA A 38 9.73 -13.44 -7.84
C ALA A 38 8.79 -12.25 -8.06
N ILE A 39 7.48 -12.48 -8.00
CA ILE A 39 6.47 -11.41 -8.06
C ILE A 39 6.64 -10.44 -6.88
N LEU A 40 6.89 -10.95 -5.67
CA LEU A 40 7.06 -10.12 -4.47
C LEU A 40 8.36 -9.33 -4.47
N GLN A 41 9.44 -9.92 -4.96
CA GLN A 41 10.69 -9.19 -5.16
C GLN A 41 10.43 -7.98 -6.05
N ASN A 42 9.80 -8.18 -7.22
CA ASN A 42 9.46 -7.07 -8.11
C ASN A 42 8.56 -6.01 -7.44
N TYR A 43 7.61 -6.43 -6.60
CA TYR A 43 6.78 -5.52 -5.80
C TYR A 43 7.58 -4.66 -4.81
N MET A 44 8.54 -5.28 -4.09
CA MET A 44 9.35 -4.61 -3.08
C MET A 44 10.41 -3.67 -3.66
N PHE A 45 10.77 -3.81 -4.94
CA PHE A 45 11.77 -2.99 -5.63
C PHE A 45 11.22 -1.70 -6.27
N SER A 46 9.98 -1.29 -5.98
CA SER A 46 9.46 -0.01 -6.45
C SER A 46 10.10 1.18 -5.70
N THR A 47 10.21 2.32 -6.41
CA THR A 47 10.93 3.57 -6.09
C THR A 47 11.01 3.92 -4.60
N PRO A 48 12.15 4.42 -4.07
CA PRO A 48 12.26 4.85 -2.68
C PRO A 48 11.41 6.11 -2.44
N ILE A 49 10.11 5.91 -2.22
CA ILE A 49 9.12 6.97 -2.01
C ILE A 49 9.49 7.84 -0.82
N GLU A 50 10.21 7.28 0.15
CA GLU A 50 10.76 8.04 1.27
C GLU A 50 11.64 9.20 0.78
N GLN A 51 12.46 8.97 -0.25
CA GLN A 51 13.30 10.02 -0.84
C GLN A 51 12.45 11.07 -1.54
N ILE A 52 11.41 10.66 -2.27
CA ILE A 52 10.48 11.58 -2.93
C ILE A 52 9.78 12.46 -1.89
N ILE A 53 9.28 11.86 -0.81
CA ILE A 53 8.63 12.59 0.28
C ILE A 53 9.63 13.59 0.88
N ARG A 54 10.83 13.14 1.29
CA ARG A 54 11.84 14.00 1.92
C ARG A 54 12.28 15.16 1.03
N GLN A 55 12.34 14.98 -0.29
CA GLN A 55 12.73 16.02 -1.25
C GLN A 55 11.64 17.07 -1.51
N ASN A 56 10.37 16.73 -1.27
CA ASN A 56 9.23 17.59 -1.63
C ASN A 56 8.45 18.13 -0.42
N ILE A 57 8.85 17.79 0.82
CA ILE A 57 8.24 18.36 2.04
C ILE A 57 8.42 19.88 2.06
N THR A 58 7.30 20.59 2.24
CA THR A 58 7.23 22.05 2.34
C THR A 58 7.00 22.55 3.76
N TYR A 59 6.63 21.66 4.68
CA TYR A 59 6.11 21.95 6.01
C TYR A 59 4.78 22.71 5.99
N GLU A 60 3.99 22.57 4.92
CA GLU A 60 2.60 22.99 4.85
C GLU A 60 1.70 21.77 5.06
N LEU A 61 1.13 21.66 6.26
CA LEU A 61 0.54 20.41 6.79
C LEU A 61 -0.38 19.70 5.79
N GLU A 62 -1.33 20.44 5.23
CA GLU A 62 -2.35 19.90 4.36
C GLU A 62 -1.79 19.46 3.01
N ALA A 63 -0.89 20.27 2.43
CA ALA A 63 -0.25 19.98 1.15
C ALA A 63 0.69 18.76 1.27
N ASP A 64 1.49 18.70 2.33
CA ASP A 64 2.42 17.60 2.56
C ASP A 64 1.66 16.29 2.87
N LEU A 65 0.64 16.32 3.73
CA LEU A 65 -0.18 15.13 4.02
C LEU A 65 -0.91 14.64 2.76
N LEU A 66 -1.35 15.56 1.89
CA LEU A 66 -1.98 15.20 0.63
C LEU A 66 -1.00 14.52 -0.32
N MET A 67 0.20 15.10 -0.49
CA MET A 67 1.27 14.52 -1.30
C MET A 67 1.65 13.12 -0.79
N ILE A 68 1.91 13.00 0.52
CA ILE A 68 2.27 11.73 1.16
C ILE A 68 1.18 10.68 0.93
N SER A 69 -0.09 11.06 1.11
CA SER A 69 -1.23 10.16 0.92
C SER A 69 -1.42 9.74 -0.53
N LYS A 70 -1.25 10.65 -1.51
CA LYS A 70 -1.27 10.32 -2.94
C LYS A 70 -0.18 9.31 -3.29
N LEU A 71 1.05 9.53 -2.84
CA LEU A 71 2.17 8.60 -3.05
C LEU A 71 1.91 7.22 -2.45
N TYR A 72 1.32 7.15 -1.24
CA TYR A 72 0.93 5.88 -0.63
C TYR A 72 -0.11 5.12 -1.47
N HIS A 73 -1.12 5.83 -1.98
CA HIS A 73 -2.12 5.22 -2.85
C HIS A 73 -1.53 4.77 -4.19
N ASP A 74 -0.56 5.48 -4.76
CA ASP A 74 0.10 5.08 -6.00
C ASP A 74 0.86 3.75 -5.84
N VAL A 75 1.49 3.52 -4.68
CA VAL A 75 2.11 2.22 -4.35
C VAL A 75 1.07 1.12 -4.31
N LEU A 76 -0.01 1.35 -3.57
CA LEU A 76 -1.00 0.31 -3.32
C LEU A 76 -1.85 0.00 -4.55
N LYS A 77 -2.17 1.01 -5.38
CA LYS A 77 -2.95 0.84 -6.61
C LYS A 77 -2.22 0.00 -7.65
N ARG A 78 -0.90 0.18 -7.81
CA ARG A 78 -0.09 -0.55 -8.81
C ARG A 78 -0.20 -2.07 -8.66
N ASP A 79 -0.42 -2.56 -7.44
CA ASP A 79 -0.32 -3.98 -7.13
C ASP A 79 -1.49 -4.51 -6.29
N LYS A 80 -2.70 -3.99 -6.52
CA LYS A 80 -3.95 -4.48 -5.90
C LYS A 80 -4.08 -6.01 -5.91
N LYS A 81 -3.65 -6.67 -6.99
CA LYS A 81 -3.65 -8.13 -7.11
C LYS A 81 -2.72 -8.82 -6.11
N ILE A 82 -1.56 -8.24 -5.84
CA ILE A 82 -0.59 -8.75 -4.85
C ILE A 82 -1.14 -8.58 -3.44
N TYR A 83 -1.77 -7.44 -3.17
CA TYR A 83 -2.49 -7.24 -1.92
C TYR A 83 -3.55 -8.33 -1.69
N LEU A 84 -4.41 -8.60 -2.68
CA LEU A 84 -5.45 -9.63 -2.59
C LEU A 84 -4.87 -11.04 -2.36
N ILE A 85 -3.78 -11.39 -3.06
CA ILE A 85 -3.07 -12.66 -2.83
C ILE A 85 -2.57 -12.74 -1.39
N SER A 86 -1.97 -11.65 -0.87
CA SER A 86 -1.43 -11.63 0.50
C SER A 86 -2.50 -11.81 1.57
N VAL A 87 -3.71 -11.27 1.35
CA VAL A 87 -4.85 -11.40 2.27
C VAL A 87 -5.39 -12.84 2.27
N MET A 88 -5.50 -13.43 1.08
CA MET A 88 -6.00 -14.79 0.89
C MET A 88 -5.02 -15.84 1.42
N GLU A 89 -3.71 -15.61 1.28
CA GLU A 89 -2.66 -16.54 1.69
C GLU A 89 -2.02 -16.21 3.05
N ARG A 90 -2.58 -15.28 3.83
CA ARG A 90 -1.98 -14.81 5.09
C ARG A 90 -1.62 -15.91 6.10
N LYS A 91 -2.36 -17.02 6.09
CA LYS A 91 -2.13 -18.18 6.99
C LYS A 91 -1.14 -19.19 6.42
N THR A 92 -1.13 -19.34 5.10
CA THR A 92 -0.37 -20.36 4.37
C THR A 92 1.01 -19.85 3.97
N MET A 93 1.16 -18.54 3.79
CA MET A 93 2.36 -17.84 3.37
C MET A 93 2.50 -16.51 4.13
N PRO A 94 2.69 -16.54 5.46
CA PRO A 94 2.71 -15.33 6.30
C PRO A 94 3.83 -14.33 5.94
N GLU A 95 4.94 -14.81 5.38
CA GLU A 95 6.05 -13.99 4.88
C GLU A 95 5.61 -13.04 3.76
N ILE A 96 4.71 -13.48 2.89
CA ILE A 96 4.14 -12.68 1.81
C ILE A 96 3.32 -11.54 2.37
N HIS A 97 2.45 -11.87 3.32
CA HIS A 97 1.64 -10.89 4.02
C HIS A 97 2.53 -9.85 4.71
N ARG A 98 3.55 -10.27 5.47
CA ARG A 98 4.49 -9.33 6.09
C ARG A 98 5.23 -8.46 5.06
N GLY A 99 5.70 -9.04 3.96
CA GLY A 99 6.41 -8.33 2.90
C GLY A 99 5.55 -7.24 2.25
N VAL A 100 4.31 -7.59 1.88
CA VAL A 100 3.35 -6.66 1.26
C VAL A 100 3.00 -5.51 2.20
N HIS A 101 2.89 -5.80 3.50
CA HIS A 101 2.55 -4.82 4.53
C HIS A 101 3.77 -4.05 5.08
N SER A 102 5.00 -4.36 4.65
CA SER A 102 6.20 -3.61 5.08
C SER A 102 6.18 -2.13 4.66
N ASN A 103 5.55 -1.83 3.52
CA ASN A 103 5.31 -0.46 3.04
C ASN A 103 4.47 0.36 4.03
N ALA A 104 3.51 -0.29 4.71
CA ALA A 104 2.67 0.36 5.71
C ALA A 104 3.48 0.82 6.93
N VAL A 105 4.45 0.01 7.36
CA VAL A 105 5.34 0.33 8.49
C VAL A 105 6.25 1.50 8.14
N ARG A 106 6.87 1.48 6.94
CA ARG A 106 7.69 2.60 6.45
C ARG A 106 6.90 3.91 6.38
N PHE A 107 5.70 3.85 5.81
CA PHE A 107 4.81 5.00 5.72
C PHE A 107 4.48 5.59 7.10
N LEU A 108 4.12 4.73 8.06
CA LEU A 108 3.86 5.17 9.43
C LEU A 108 5.06 5.91 10.03
N SER A 109 6.27 5.35 9.90
CA SER A 109 7.50 5.97 10.42
C SER A 109 7.73 7.38 9.84
N ILE A 110 7.54 7.55 8.53
CA ILE A 110 7.73 8.83 7.84
C ILE A 110 6.73 9.87 8.33
N VAL A 111 5.45 9.50 8.46
CA VAL A 111 4.41 10.42 8.93
C VAL A 111 4.63 10.77 10.40
N THR A 112 5.04 9.82 11.24
CA THR A 112 5.39 10.07 12.65
C THR A 112 6.54 11.07 12.77
N GLU A 113 7.64 10.87 12.03
CA GLU A 113 8.78 11.81 12.01
C GLU A 113 8.34 13.20 11.55
N TYR A 114 7.55 13.28 10.47
CA TYR A 114 7.04 14.54 9.95
C TYR A 114 6.16 15.28 10.95
N LEU A 115 5.19 14.60 11.57
CA LEU A 115 4.28 15.22 12.55
C LEU A 115 5.03 15.67 13.80
N LYS A 116 6.03 14.92 14.25
CA LYS A 116 6.92 15.34 15.34
C LYS A 116 7.61 16.68 15.00
N THR A 117 8.21 16.79 13.82
CA THR A 117 8.84 18.06 13.39
C THR A 117 7.82 19.19 13.26
N MET A 118 6.59 18.91 12.82
CA MET A 118 5.53 19.92 12.73
C MET A 118 5.03 20.40 14.10
N GLN A 119 5.01 19.51 15.11
CA GLN A 119 4.75 19.89 16.50
C GLN A 119 5.86 20.79 17.05
N GLU A 120 7.14 20.46 16.80
CA GLU A 120 8.30 21.29 17.19
C GLU A 120 8.25 22.68 16.55
N LYS A 121 7.71 22.79 15.33
CA LYS A 121 7.48 24.05 14.61
C LYS A 121 6.20 24.79 15.04
N GLY A 122 5.40 24.24 15.95
CA GLY A 122 4.13 24.82 16.38
C GLY A 122 3.04 24.83 15.31
N LYS A 123 3.17 24.03 14.25
CA LYS A 123 2.20 23.92 13.14
C LYS A 123 1.18 22.78 13.31
N VAL A 124 1.41 21.91 14.29
CA VAL A 124 0.54 20.78 14.63
C VAL A 124 0.33 20.76 16.15
N VAL A 125 -0.88 20.40 16.58
CA VAL A 125 -1.26 20.26 17.99
C VAL A 125 -0.37 19.26 18.73
N GLN A 126 0.01 19.60 19.96
CA GLN A 126 0.80 18.74 20.83
C GLN A 126 0.04 17.45 21.15
N GLY A 127 0.78 16.35 21.28
CA GLY A 127 0.22 15.02 21.56
C GLY A 127 1.18 13.92 21.13
N ASP A 128 0.72 12.68 21.14
CA ASP A 128 1.51 11.55 20.67
C ASP A 128 1.55 11.53 19.12
N PRO A 129 2.71 11.80 18.48
CA PRO A 129 2.82 11.84 17.02
C PRO A 129 2.57 10.48 16.38
N GLU A 130 2.81 9.37 17.08
CA GLU A 130 2.53 8.02 16.56
C GLU A 130 1.02 7.78 16.46
N ILE A 131 0.24 8.20 17.47
CA ILE A 131 -1.23 8.10 17.44
C ILE A 131 -1.82 8.98 16.31
N GLN A 132 -1.29 10.19 16.14
CA GLN A 132 -1.70 11.10 15.07
C GLN A 132 -1.37 10.49 13.70
N ALA A 133 -0.15 9.98 13.51
CA ALA A 133 0.26 9.31 12.27
C ALA A 133 -0.57 8.05 11.98
N MET A 134 -0.87 7.26 13.01
CA MET A 134 -1.72 6.08 12.91
C MET A 134 -3.14 6.43 12.43
N THR A 135 -3.66 7.61 12.79
CA THR A 135 -4.97 8.08 12.35
C THR A 135 -4.96 8.40 10.86
N VAL A 136 -3.95 9.12 10.37
CA VAL A 136 -3.74 9.37 8.93
C VAL A 136 -3.57 8.06 8.17
N MET A 137 -2.83 7.11 8.75
CA MET A 137 -2.60 5.80 8.16
C MET A 137 -3.87 4.95 8.08
N LYS A 138 -4.70 4.92 9.13
CA LYS A 138 -5.99 4.21 9.15
C LYS A 138 -6.94 4.72 8.08
N PHE A 139 -6.99 6.04 7.87
CA PHE A 139 -7.78 6.63 6.78
C PHE A 139 -7.29 6.13 5.42
N ASN A 140 -5.99 6.30 5.12
CA ASN A 140 -5.41 5.91 3.83
C ASN A 140 -5.58 4.42 3.55
N TYR A 141 -5.29 3.58 4.55
CA TYR A 141 -5.49 2.13 4.44
C TYR A 141 -6.98 1.79 4.25
N GLY A 142 -7.87 2.35 5.06
CA GLY A 142 -9.32 2.14 4.96
C GLY A 142 -9.88 2.51 3.59
N LYS A 143 -9.46 3.65 3.03
CA LYS A 143 -9.79 4.06 1.66
C LYS A 143 -9.32 3.05 0.63
N PHE A 144 -8.08 2.57 0.73
CA PHE A 144 -7.56 1.55 -0.17
C PHE A 144 -8.37 0.25 -0.09
N ILE A 145 -8.68 -0.23 1.12
CA ILE A 145 -9.51 -1.42 1.33
C ILE A 145 -10.90 -1.24 0.75
N ALA A 146 -11.56 -0.11 1.01
CA ALA A 146 -12.88 0.18 0.45
C ALA A 146 -12.84 0.13 -1.08
N SER A 147 -11.88 0.81 -1.72
CA SER A 147 -11.72 0.78 -3.19
C SER A 147 -11.37 -0.60 -3.76
N THR A 148 -10.76 -1.47 -2.94
CA THR A 148 -10.32 -2.80 -3.36
C THR A 148 -11.39 -3.86 -3.18
N MET A 149 -12.11 -3.82 -2.05
CA MET A 149 -13.04 -4.87 -1.62
C MET A 149 -14.51 -4.55 -1.96
N LEU A 150 -14.85 -3.27 -2.14
CA LEU A 150 -16.21 -2.82 -2.46
C LEU A 150 -16.37 -2.42 -3.94
N GLU A 151 -15.36 -2.69 -4.77
CA GLU A 151 -15.41 -2.48 -6.22
C GLU A 151 -16.62 -3.22 -6.81
N GLY A 152 -17.46 -2.49 -7.56
CA GLY A 152 -18.70 -3.02 -8.15
C GLY A 152 -19.87 -3.25 -7.18
N ILE A 153 -19.68 -3.02 -5.87
CA ILE A 153 -20.74 -3.12 -4.86
C ILE A 153 -21.30 -1.73 -4.52
N VAL A 154 -20.40 -0.77 -4.30
CA VAL A 154 -20.75 0.64 -4.06
C VAL A 154 -20.64 1.36 -5.40
N PRO A 155 -21.56 2.29 -5.75
CA PRO A 155 -21.38 3.16 -6.92
C PRO A 155 -19.97 3.74 -6.88
N GLU A 156 -19.26 3.79 -8.01
CA GLU A 156 -17.99 4.52 -8.09
C GLU A 156 -18.24 5.91 -7.50
N VAL A 157 -17.71 6.13 -6.29
CA VAL A 157 -17.76 7.44 -5.69
C VAL A 157 -16.96 8.31 -6.66
N ARG A 158 -17.68 9.18 -7.36
CA ARG A 158 -17.15 10.07 -8.39
C ARG A 158 -15.99 10.83 -7.76
N GLU A 159 -14.85 10.82 -8.46
CA GLU A 159 -13.61 11.53 -8.12
C GLU A 159 -12.96 11.17 -6.77
N ASP A 160 -11.64 11.00 -6.80
CA ASP A 160 -10.79 10.63 -5.67
C ASP A 160 -10.78 11.78 -4.63
N HIS A 161 -11.79 11.86 -3.73
CA HIS A 161 -11.93 12.88 -2.67
C HIS A 161 -10.88 12.76 -1.54
N ILE A 162 -9.68 12.29 -1.87
CA ILE A 162 -8.54 12.27 -0.94
C ILE A 162 -8.23 13.68 -0.43
N GLU A 163 -8.43 14.71 -1.27
CA GLU A 163 -8.20 16.11 -0.93
C GLU A 163 -9.09 16.59 0.22
N GLU A 164 -10.40 16.35 0.13
CA GLU A 164 -11.35 16.73 1.17
C GLU A 164 -11.08 15.98 2.49
N SER A 165 -10.80 14.68 2.39
CA SER A 165 -10.51 13.86 3.57
C SER A 165 -9.23 14.29 4.27
N ILE A 166 -8.18 14.61 3.50
CA ILE A 166 -6.93 15.14 4.05
C ILE A 166 -7.14 16.53 4.63
N SER A 167 -7.97 17.37 4.02
CA SER A 167 -8.33 18.68 4.58
C SER A 167 -9.02 18.55 5.95
N ILE A 168 -9.92 17.57 6.12
CA ILE A 168 -10.55 17.27 7.41
C ILE A 168 -9.49 16.84 8.44
N LEU A 169 -8.61 15.90 8.09
CA LEU A 169 -7.55 15.43 8.98
C LEU A 169 -6.58 16.55 9.35
N ALA A 170 -6.14 17.35 8.39
CA ALA A 170 -5.23 18.47 8.60
C ALA A 170 -5.86 19.53 9.51
N ARG A 171 -7.15 19.86 9.34
CA ARG A 171 -7.86 20.78 10.24
C ARG A 171 -7.92 20.26 11.68
N GLY A 172 -8.07 18.95 11.88
CA GLY A 172 -8.04 18.34 13.22
C GLY A 172 -6.65 18.32 13.86
N LEU A 173 -5.58 18.52 13.08
CA LEU A 173 -4.19 18.51 13.53
C LEU A 173 -3.57 19.91 13.61
N LYS A 174 -4.07 20.90 12.88
CA LYS A 174 -3.57 22.29 12.90
C LYS A 174 -3.79 22.94 14.27
N THR A 175 -2.83 23.74 14.69
CA THR A 175 -2.89 24.65 15.83
C THR A 175 -3.70 25.91 15.54
#